data_AF-A0A4V1ZJB5-F1
#
_entry.id   AF-A0A4V1ZJB5-F1
#
_cell.length_a   1.000
_cell.length_b   1.000
_cell.length_c   1.000
_cell.angle_alpha   90.00
_cell.angle_beta   90.00
_cell.angle_gamma   90.00
#
_symmetry.space_group_name_H-M   'P 1'
#
loop_
_entity.id
_entity.type
_entity.pdbx_description
1 polymer ?
#
loop_
_entity_poly.entity_id
_entity_poly.type
_entity_poly.pdbx_seq_one_letter_code
_entity_poly.pdbx_strand_id
1 'polypeptide(L)'
;MSISKSRHAFTLIELLVVIAIIAILAAILFPVFSRARENARRSSCQSNLKQIGLGIMQYTQDYDERMPGTFVGPIGSGGYVCWNQSIHPYIKSTQVFQCSSDTNANNPQVTGWAATNPSGYEKPFHTSYLYNDGMDRASLAAFQAPATTVALCDGGIQGIATAPYVSTTSKPRAWLIRNAGDPNVVNSNEDAAAPAARHLETGNIFFADGHVKAMRTDKWYYPASTWLNPPTGSG
;
A
#
# COMPACT_ATOMS: atom_id res chain seq x y z
N MET A 1 39.53 62.52 1.41
CA MET A 1 39.50 61.96 2.77
C MET A 1 39.08 60.50 2.65
N SER A 2 40.04 59.57 2.65
CA SER A 2 39.76 58.13 2.43
C SER A 2 39.57 57.46 3.79
N ILE A 3 38.37 56.96 4.05
CA ILE A 3 38.05 56.24 5.29
C ILE A 3 38.63 54.83 5.13
N SER A 4 39.74 54.54 5.81
CA SER A 4 40.31 53.19 5.94
C SER A 4 39.28 52.29 6.64
N LYS A 5 38.66 51.40 5.87
CA LYS A 5 37.66 50.46 6.37
C LYS A 5 38.42 49.33 7.09
N SER A 6 38.42 49.35 8.42
CA SER A 6 38.92 48.26 9.26
C SER A 6 38.28 46.94 8.84
N ARG A 7 39.08 46.04 8.25
CA ARG A 7 38.66 44.67 7.95
C ARG A 7 38.82 43.86 9.23
N HIS A 8 37.70 43.50 9.84
CA HIS A 8 37.67 42.55 10.95
C HIS A 8 38.00 41.17 10.38
N ALA A 9 39.15 40.62 10.80
CA ALA A 9 39.53 39.26 10.45
C ALA A 9 38.75 38.28 11.35
N PHE A 10 38.05 37.33 10.74
CA PHE A 10 37.31 36.30 11.45
C PHE A 10 38.30 35.31 12.08
N THR A 11 38.13 34.99 13.36
CA THR A 11 39.02 34.03 14.02
C THR A 11 38.62 32.60 13.65
N LEU A 12 39.60 31.69 13.62
CA LEU A 12 39.35 30.27 13.34
C LEU A 12 38.38 29.64 14.35
N ILE A 13 38.43 30.10 15.61
CA ILE A 13 37.56 29.63 16.69
C ILE A 13 36.10 30.01 16.44
N GLU A 14 35.83 31.25 16.02
CA GLU A 14 34.45 31.69 15.70
C GLU A 14 33.85 30.86 14.57
N LEU A 15 34.65 30.53 13.55
CA LEU A 15 34.18 29.70 12.43
C LEU A 15 33.89 28.27 12.92
N LEU A 16 34.77 27.71 13.75
CA LEU A 16 34.65 26.35 14.27
C LEU A 16 33.42 26.20 15.18
N VAL A 17 33.14 27.19 16.03
CA VAL A 17 31.95 27.16 16.90
C VAL A 17 30.66 27.21 16.08
N VAL A 18 30.60 28.03 15.02
CA VAL A 18 29.40 28.13 14.17
C VAL A 18 29.15 26.81 13.43
N ILE A 19 30.16 26.21 12.81
CA ILE A 19 29.97 24.91 12.14
C ILE A 19 29.59 23.81 13.14
N ALA A 20 30.13 23.85 14.36
CA ALA A 20 29.77 22.89 15.41
C ALA A 20 28.29 23.03 15.81
N ILE A 21 27.80 24.27 15.98
CA ILE A 21 26.38 24.51 16.29
C ILE A 21 25.50 24.06 15.12
N ILE A 22 25.84 24.40 13.87
CA ILE A 22 25.08 23.96 12.69
C ILE A 22 25.05 22.43 12.60
N ALA A 23 26.18 21.75 12.85
CA ALA A 23 26.26 20.30 12.84
C ALA A 23 25.34 19.67 13.90
N ILE A 24 25.31 20.22 15.12
CA ILE A 24 24.42 19.74 16.20
C ILE A 24 22.95 19.95 15.83
N LEU A 25 22.58 21.14 15.33
CA LEU A 25 21.21 21.44 14.94
C LEU A 25 20.75 20.54 13.77
N ALA A 26 21.60 20.36 12.77
CA ALA A 26 21.32 19.50 11.62
C ALA A 26 21.16 18.03 12.05
N ALA A 27 22.01 17.53 12.95
CA ALA A 27 21.93 16.17 13.47
C ALA A 27 20.59 15.86 14.16
N ILE A 28 19.98 16.83 14.84
CA ILE A 28 18.65 16.67 15.46
C ILE A 28 17.52 16.89 14.44
N LEU A 29 17.68 17.85 13.52
CA LEU A 29 16.63 18.22 12.58
C LEU A 29 16.40 17.16 11.50
N PHE A 30 17.45 16.51 10.99
CA PHE A 30 17.33 15.50 9.93
C PHE A 30 16.45 14.29 10.30
N PRO A 31 16.63 13.59 11.43
CA PRO A 31 15.77 12.46 11.79
C PRO A 31 14.31 12.89 12.01
N VAL A 32 14.10 14.06 12.64
CA VAL A 32 12.76 14.61 12.87
C VAL A 32 12.07 14.95 11.55
N PHE A 33 12.78 15.63 10.64
CA PHE A 33 12.25 15.99 9.33
C PHE A 33 11.93 14.77 8.48
N SER A 34 12.79 13.74 8.50
CA SER A 34 12.53 12.47 7.80
C SER A 34 11.24 11.81 8.29
N ARG A 35 11.05 11.73 9.61
CA ARG A 35 9.82 11.18 10.21
C ARG A 35 8.58 12.02 9.89
N ALA A 36 8.70 13.35 9.93
CA ALA A 36 7.61 14.26 9.57
C ALA A 36 7.18 14.09 8.11
N ARG A 37 8.15 14.00 7.18
CA ARG A 37 7.91 13.74 5.76
C ARG A 37 7.20 12.40 5.56
N GLU A 38 7.59 11.36 6.29
CA GLU A 38 6.94 10.05 6.17
C GLU A 38 5.51 10.06 6.73
N ASN A 39 5.26 10.77 7.82
CA ASN A 39 3.89 10.97 8.33
C ASN A 39 3.00 11.70 7.31
N ALA A 40 3.54 12.68 6.58
CA ALA A 40 2.82 13.35 5.51
C ALA A 40 2.48 12.38 4.37
N ARG A 41 3.45 11.57 3.91
CA ARG A 41 3.21 10.52 2.90
C ARG A 41 2.18 9.50 3.34
N ARG A 42 2.24 9.04 4.59
CA ARG A 42 1.24 8.14 5.18
C ARG A 42 -0.16 8.75 5.09
N SER A 43 -0.29 10.02 5.47
CA SER A 43 -1.58 10.73 5.41
C SER A 43 -2.12 10.80 3.97
N SER A 44 -1.25 11.03 2.99
CA SER A 44 -1.62 10.96 1.57
C SER A 44 -2.04 9.55 1.14
N CYS A 45 -1.30 8.49 1.51
CA CYS A 45 -1.68 7.11 1.16
C CYS A 45 -2.99 6.68 1.87
N GLN A 46 -3.30 7.19 3.08
CA GLN A 46 -4.60 7.00 3.71
C GLN A 46 -5.73 7.69 2.94
N SER A 47 -5.52 8.92 2.47
CA SER A 47 -6.48 9.62 1.61
C SER A 47 -6.72 8.88 0.30
N ASN A 48 -5.66 8.33 -0.30
CA ASN A 48 -5.75 7.49 -1.49
C ASN A 48 -6.61 6.23 -1.23
N LEU A 49 -6.36 5.49 -0.13
CA LEU A 49 -7.19 4.34 0.25
C LEU A 49 -8.65 4.73 0.51
N LYS A 50 -8.91 5.91 1.07
CA LYS A 50 -10.28 6.42 1.23
C LYS A 50 -10.95 6.66 -0.11
N GLN A 51 -10.27 7.28 -1.07
CA GLN A 51 -10.79 7.49 -2.43
C GLN A 51 -11.05 6.16 -3.15
N ILE A 52 -10.13 5.21 -3.04
CA ILE A 52 -10.29 3.85 -3.56
C ILE A 52 -11.50 3.17 -2.92
N GLY A 53 -11.63 3.24 -1.59
CA GLY A 53 -12.75 2.69 -0.85
C GLY A 53 -14.10 3.25 -1.28
N LEU A 54 -14.18 4.57 -1.52
CA LEU A 54 -15.38 5.20 -2.08
C LEU A 54 -15.69 4.65 -3.49
N GLY A 55 -14.68 4.47 -4.34
CA GLY A 55 -14.85 3.85 -5.66
C GLY A 55 -15.34 2.40 -5.58
N ILE A 56 -14.85 1.62 -4.60
CA ILE A 56 -15.36 0.27 -4.33
C ILE A 56 -16.82 0.32 -3.90
N MET A 57 -17.20 1.23 -3.00
CA MET A 57 -18.59 1.34 -2.55
C MET A 57 -19.54 1.76 -3.69
N GLN A 58 -19.10 2.61 -4.61
CA GLN A 58 -19.87 2.96 -5.81
C GLN A 58 -20.00 1.76 -6.76
N TYR A 59 -18.92 1.03 -7.01
CA TYR A 59 -18.96 -0.23 -7.73
C TYR A 59 -19.97 -1.20 -7.10
N THR A 60 -19.90 -1.40 -5.79
CA THR A 60 -20.76 -2.35 -5.10
C THR A 60 -22.25 -1.99 -5.20
N GLN A 61 -22.59 -0.70 -5.29
CA GLN A 61 -23.98 -0.26 -5.55
C GLN A 61 -24.46 -0.63 -6.96
N ASP A 62 -23.59 -0.57 -7.95
CA ASP A 62 -23.93 -0.89 -9.35
C ASP A 62 -23.94 -2.41 -9.64
N TYR A 63 -23.30 -3.22 -8.79
CA TYR A 63 -23.07 -4.65 -9.02
C TYR A 63 -23.69 -5.55 -7.93
N ASP A 64 -25.00 -5.43 -7.69
CA ASP A 64 -25.80 -6.28 -6.80
C ASP A 64 -25.26 -6.42 -5.36
N GLU A 65 -24.75 -5.34 -4.78
CA GLU A 65 -24.15 -5.34 -3.44
C GLU A 65 -23.02 -6.36 -3.29
N ARG A 66 -22.27 -6.59 -4.38
CA ARG A 66 -21.06 -7.41 -4.37
C ARG A 66 -19.81 -6.56 -4.45
N MET A 67 -18.80 -7.02 -3.72
CA MET A 67 -17.45 -6.48 -3.82
C MET A 67 -16.84 -6.78 -5.19
N PRO A 68 -15.91 -5.95 -5.69
CA PRO A 68 -15.15 -6.26 -6.89
C PRO A 68 -14.52 -7.65 -6.82
N GLY A 69 -14.52 -8.36 -7.94
CA GLY A 69 -13.72 -9.59 -8.04
C GLY A 69 -12.23 -9.26 -7.98
N THR A 70 -11.43 -10.11 -7.35
CA THR A 70 -9.96 -9.99 -7.40
C THR A 70 -9.50 -9.99 -8.86
N PHE A 71 -10.13 -10.87 -9.66
CA PHE A 71 -10.01 -10.94 -11.11
C PHE A 71 -11.37 -11.19 -11.78
N VAL A 72 -11.56 -10.63 -12.97
CA VAL A 72 -12.75 -10.78 -13.81
C VAL A 72 -12.30 -11.23 -15.19
N GLY A 73 -12.61 -12.49 -15.54
CA GLY A 73 -12.27 -13.12 -16.82
C GLY A 73 -12.50 -14.65 -16.79
N PRO A 74 -12.78 -15.32 -17.92
CA PRO A 74 -12.86 -16.79 -17.95
C PRO A 74 -11.52 -17.41 -17.57
N ILE A 75 -11.51 -18.34 -16.61
CA ILE A 75 -10.32 -19.09 -16.20
C ILE A 75 -9.73 -19.79 -17.45
N GLY A 76 -8.47 -19.52 -17.77
CA GLY A 76 -7.76 -20.13 -18.91
C GLY A 76 -7.88 -19.39 -20.24
N SER A 77 -8.57 -18.25 -20.30
CA SER A 77 -8.78 -17.50 -21.57
C SER A 77 -7.78 -16.36 -21.82
N GLY A 78 -6.79 -16.17 -20.93
CA GLY A 78 -5.74 -15.18 -21.11
C GLY A 78 -6.18 -13.72 -20.90
N GLY A 79 -7.47 -13.46 -20.65
CA GLY A 79 -7.97 -12.12 -20.38
C GLY A 79 -8.58 -11.94 -19.00
N TYR A 80 -7.81 -11.31 -18.10
CA TYR A 80 -8.25 -10.95 -16.75
C TYR A 80 -8.20 -9.44 -16.55
N VAL A 81 -9.29 -8.90 -15.99
CA VAL A 81 -9.37 -7.54 -15.43
C VAL A 81 -9.24 -7.66 -13.92
N CYS A 82 -8.40 -6.85 -13.29
CA CYS A 82 -8.25 -6.86 -11.83
C CYS A 82 -9.24 -5.88 -11.15
N TRP A 83 -9.38 -6.02 -9.83
CA TRP A 83 -10.23 -5.15 -9.00
C TRP A 83 -9.98 -3.65 -9.24
N ASN A 84 -8.71 -3.22 -9.36
CA ASN A 84 -8.35 -1.81 -9.55
C ASN A 84 -8.77 -1.27 -10.92
N GLN A 85 -8.71 -2.08 -11.97
CA GLN A 85 -9.27 -1.70 -13.27
C GLN A 85 -10.80 -1.66 -13.24
N SER A 86 -11.43 -2.57 -12.50
CA SER A 86 -12.90 -2.65 -12.39
C SER A 86 -13.49 -1.42 -11.71
N ILE A 87 -12.80 -0.86 -10.72
CA ILE A 87 -13.25 0.35 -10.03
C ILE A 87 -12.71 1.65 -10.64
N HIS A 88 -11.80 1.57 -11.61
CA HIS A 88 -11.23 2.76 -12.24
C HIS A 88 -12.28 3.73 -12.83
N PRO A 89 -13.39 3.29 -13.45
CA PRO A 89 -14.42 4.21 -13.96
C PRO A 89 -15.02 5.16 -12.91
N TYR A 90 -15.01 4.76 -11.64
CA TYR A 90 -15.53 5.54 -10.51
C TYR A 90 -14.53 6.57 -9.96
N ILE A 91 -13.23 6.29 -10.13
CA ILE A 91 -12.14 7.11 -9.59
C ILE A 91 -11.53 8.03 -10.65
N LYS A 92 -11.42 7.53 -11.91
CA LYS A 92 -10.88 8.22 -13.08
C LYS A 92 -9.45 8.75 -12.91
N SER A 93 -8.68 8.11 -12.03
CA SER A 93 -7.27 8.44 -11.78
C SER A 93 -6.50 7.19 -11.38
N THR A 94 -5.43 6.87 -12.11
CA THR A 94 -4.53 5.76 -11.78
C THR A 94 -3.52 6.15 -10.69
N GLN A 95 -3.28 7.45 -10.49
CA GLN A 95 -2.29 7.96 -9.52
C GLN A 95 -2.69 7.64 -8.08
N VAL A 96 -3.99 7.55 -7.78
CA VAL A 96 -4.44 7.24 -6.41
C VAL A 96 -4.06 5.82 -5.99
N PHE A 97 -3.83 4.92 -6.94
CA PHE A 97 -3.41 3.55 -6.67
C PHE A 97 -1.93 3.42 -6.32
N GLN A 98 -1.17 4.50 -6.41
CA GLN A 98 0.24 4.53 -6.08
C GLN A 98 0.43 5.17 -4.70
N CYS A 99 1.22 4.51 -3.85
CA CYS A 99 1.66 5.12 -2.60
C CYS A 99 3.00 5.81 -2.82
N SER A 100 3.15 7.03 -2.31
CA SER A 100 4.37 7.83 -2.47
C SER A 100 5.59 7.26 -1.73
N SER A 101 5.36 6.30 -0.82
CA SER A 101 6.42 5.54 -0.14
C SER A 101 6.72 4.21 -0.84
N ASP A 102 6.16 3.96 -2.03
CA ASP A 102 6.43 2.76 -2.81
C ASP A 102 7.69 2.88 -3.68
N THR A 103 8.72 2.14 -3.30
CA THR A 103 9.99 2.07 -4.04
C THR A 103 9.89 1.27 -5.33
N ASN A 104 8.83 0.48 -5.52
CA ASN A 104 8.62 -0.38 -6.68
C ASN A 104 7.57 0.18 -7.66
N ALA A 105 7.15 1.43 -7.49
CA ALA A 105 6.06 2.04 -8.28
C ALA A 105 6.28 2.02 -9.80
N ASN A 106 7.54 1.94 -10.23
CA ASN A 106 7.95 1.91 -11.63
C ASN A 106 8.37 0.51 -12.11
N ASN A 107 8.18 -0.55 -11.31
CA ASN A 107 8.58 -1.89 -11.73
C ASN A 107 7.57 -2.43 -12.78
N PRO A 108 8.01 -2.65 -14.04
CA PRO A 108 7.12 -3.11 -15.11
C PRO A 108 6.54 -4.51 -14.87
N GLN A 109 7.15 -5.30 -13.97
CA GLN A 109 6.61 -6.60 -13.55
C GLN A 109 5.31 -6.45 -12.75
N VAL A 110 5.00 -5.28 -12.18
CA VAL A 110 3.78 -5.05 -11.39
C VAL A 110 2.61 -4.58 -12.26
N THR A 111 2.89 -3.96 -13.41
CA THR A 111 1.88 -3.59 -14.42
C THR A 111 1.41 -4.77 -15.28
N GLY A 112 2.11 -5.92 -15.25
CA GLY A 112 1.89 -7.03 -16.17
C GLY A 112 0.78 -8.04 -15.81
N TRP A 113 0.17 -7.94 -14.62
CA TRP A 113 -0.71 -9.01 -14.11
C TRP A 113 -2.17 -8.90 -14.52
N ALA A 114 -2.60 -7.72 -15.00
CA ALA A 114 -3.77 -7.63 -15.86
C ALA A 114 -3.29 -7.85 -17.30
N ALA A 115 -3.24 -9.11 -17.74
CA ALA A 115 -2.67 -9.45 -19.05
C ALA A 115 -3.49 -8.91 -20.24
N THR A 116 -4.69 -8.37 -20.00
CA THR A 116 -5.54 -7.84 -21.06
C THR A 116 -6.08 -6.47 -20.78
N ASN A 117 -6.28 -5.73 -21.88
CA ASN A 117 -7.09 -4.53 -21.96
C ASN A 117 -8.37 -4.87 -22.76
N PRO A 118 -9.37 -5.57 -22.19
CA PRO A 118 -10.65 -5.74 -22.85
C PRO A 118 -11.28 -4.37 -23.10
N SER A 119 -12.00 -4.23 -24.21
CA SER A 119 -12.69 -2.98 -24.54
C SER A 119 -13.56 -2.50 -23.39
N GLY A 120 -13.37 -1.25 -22.96
CA GLY A 120 -14.12 -0.63 -21.86
C GLY A 120 -13.39 -0.54 -20.52
N TYR A 121 -12.21 -1.17 -20.37
CA TYR A 121 -11.38 -1.04 -19.17
C TYR A 121 -10.14 -0.16 -19.42
N GLU A 122 -9.60 0.38 -18.33
CA GLU A 122 -8.32 1.10 -18.38
C GLU A 122 -7.17 0.13 -18.66
N LYS A 123 -6.12 0.62 -19.31
CA LYS A 123 -4.90 -0.19 -19.51
C LYS A 123 -4.36 -0.66 -18.16
N PRO A 124 -3.74 -1.84 -18.08
CA PRO A 124 -3.08 -2.30 -16.86
C PRO A 124 -2.17 -1.23 -16.26
N PHE A 125 -2.32 -0.98 -14.95
CA PHE A 125 -1.54 0.03 -14.22
C PHE A 125 -1.11 -0.49 -12.84
N HIS A 126 -0.02 0.08 -12.33
CA HIS A 126 0.56 -0.30 -11.04
C HIS A 126 -0.35 0.06 -9.88
N THR A 127 -0.43 -0.82 -8.88
CA THR A 127 -1.02 -0.50 -7.59
C THR A 127 -0.09 -0.88 -6.44
N SER A 128 0.02 0.04 -5.47
CA SER A 128 0.72 -0.13 -4.20
C SER A 128 -0.19 -0.68 -3.09
N TYR A 129 -1.40 -1.13 -3.43
CA TYR A 129 -2.39 -1.64 -2.48
C TYR A 129 -2.80 -3.05 -2.85
N LEU A 130 -2.92 -3.91 -1.85
CA LEU A 130 -3.41 -5.28 -1.99
C LEU A 130 -4.90 -5.31 -1.71
N TYR A 131 -5.56 -6.24 -2.39
CA TYR A 131 -6.95 -6.56 -2.15
C TYR A 131 -7.04 -7.88 -1.38
N ASN A 132 -7.92 -7.93 -0.39
CA ASN A 132 -8.17 -9.18 0.30
C ASN A 132 -8.93 -10.13 -0.64
N ASP A 133 -8.39 -11.32 -0.92
CA ASP A 133 -9.02 -12.31 -1.80
C ASP A 133 -10.33 -12.85 -1.19
N GLY A 134 -10.50 -12.77 0.13
CA GLY A 134 -11.79 -13.00 0.78
C GLY A 134 -12.89 -12.05 0.29
N MET A 135 -12.56 -10.90 -0.31
CA MET A 135 -13.51 -9.98 -0.90
C MET A 135 -13.95 -10.38 -2.31
N ASP A 136 -13.34 -11.41 -2.93
CA ASP A 136 -13.63 -11.80 -4.32
C ASP A 136 -15.13 -12.06 -4.52
N ARG A 137 -15.83 -11.09 -5.13
CA ARG A 137 -17.28 -11.13 -5.38
C ARG A 137 -18.12 -11.41 -4.14
N ALA A 138 -17.57 -11.12 -2.95
CA ALA A 138 -18.27 -11.30 -1.69
C ALA A 138 -19.49 -10.36 -1.64
N SER A 139 -20.64 -10.88 -1.20
CA SER A 139 -21.80 -10.02 -0.92
C SER A 139 -21.54 -9.20 0.34
N LEU A 140 -22.00 -7.94 0.37
CA LEU A 140 -21.97 -7.12 1.58
C LEU A 140 -22.62 -7.83 2.79
N ALA A 141 -23.66 -8.62 2.55
CA ALA A 141 -24.35 -9.39 3.58
C ALA A 141 -23.47 -10.48 4.23
N ALA A 142 -22.35 -10.86 3.60
CA ALA A 142 -21.41 -11.82 4.17
C ALA A 142 -20.52 -11.22 5.27
N PHE A 143 -20.48 -9.89 5.42
CA PHE A 143 -19.63 -9.23 6.42
C PHE A 143 -20.30 -9.19 7.79
N GLN A 144 -19.91 -10.09 8.68
CA GLN A 144 -20.43 -10.11 10.06
C GLN A 144 -19.74 -9.10 10.98
N ALA A 145 -18.48 -8.76 10.71
CA ALA A 145 -17.73 -7.77 11.50
C ALA A 145 -16.97 -6.76 10.62
N PRO A 146 -17.69 -5.90 9.85
CA PRO A 146 -17.09 -5.02 8.83
C PRO A 146 -15.97 -4.10 9.32
N ALA A 147 -16.06 -3.62 10.56
CA ALA A 147 -15.05 -2.76 11.20
C ALA A 147 -13.73 -3.48 11.54
N THR A 148 -13.66 -4.80 11.34
CA THR A 148 -12.47 -5.61 11.63
C THR A 148 -12.11 -6.55 10.49
N THR A 149 -12.91 -6.51 9.42
CA THR A 149 -12.63 -7.20 8.16
C THR A 149 -11.79 -6.30 7.27
N VAL A 150 -10.56 -6.70 7.00
CA VAL A 150 -9.63 -5.99 6.11
C VAL A 150 -10.04 -6.23 4.66
N ALA A 151 -10.27 -5.14 3.92
CA ALA A 151 -10.61 -5.19 2.50
C ALA A 151 -9.42 -4.80 1.60
N LEU A 152 -8.66 -3.76 1.97
CA LEU A 152 -7.41 -3.40 1.30
C LEU A 152 -6.31 -3.11 2.31
N CYS A 153 -5.06 -3.18 1.89
CA CYS A 153 -3.92 -2.68 2.66
C CYS A 153 -2.78 -2.20 1.77
N ASP A 154 -1.84 -1.45 2.34
CA ASP A 154 -0.55 -1.22 1.69
C ASP A 154 0.12 -2.55 1.35
N GLY A 155 0.64 -2.66 0.13
CA GLY A 155 1.38 -3.84 -0.31
C GLY A 155 1.75 -3.76 -1.79
N GLY A 156 1.72 -4.87 -2.50
CA GLY A 156 2.20 -4.98 -3.88
C GLY A 156 3.42 -5.87 -3.98
N ILE A 157 3.96 -6.03 -5.19
CA ILE A 157 5.04 -6.99 -5.42
C ILE A 157 6.35 -6.49 -4.79
N GLN A 158 6.87 -7.24 -3.82
CA GLN A 158 8.20 -7.01 -3.26
C GLN A 158 9.21 -7.84 -4.04
N GLY A 159 10.15 -7.19 -4.74
CA GLY A 159 11.15 -7.87 -5.57
C GLY A 159 12.12 -8.77 -4.79
N ILE A 160 12.22 -8.60 -3.47
CA ILE A 160 13.01 -9.46 -2.57
C ILE A 160 12.28 -9.50 -1.21
N ALA A 161 11.66 -10.63 -0.87
CA ALA A 161 11.05 -10.87 0.44
C ALA A 161 12.12 -11.00 1.53
N THR A 162 12.55 -9.87 2.09
CA THR A 162 13.51 -9.81 3.22
C THR A 162 12.88 -9.34 4.53
N ALA A 163 11.57 -9.12 4.55
CA ALA A 163 10.85 -8.80 5.78
C ALA A 163 10.80 -10.02 6.72
N PRO A 164 10.82 -9.83 8.06
CA PRO A 164 11.07 -10.87 9.07
C PRO A 164 9.93 -11.90 9.25
N TYR A 165 9.08 -12.10 8.26
CA TYR A 165 7.84 -12.86 8.40
C TYR A 165 7.87 -14.19 7.64
N VAL A 166 9.04 -14.70 7.26
CA VAL A 166 9.18 -16.01 6.62
C VAL A 166 8.72 -17.11 7.59
N SER A 167 7.46 -17.52 7.48
CA SER A 167 6.86 -18.61 8.23
C SER A 167 6.52 -19.70 7.24
N THR A 168 6.88 -20.94 7.54
CA THR A 168 6.56 -22.15 6.75
C THR A 168 5.08 -22.57 6.85
N THR A 169 4.23 -21.73 7.46
CA THR A 169 2.79 -21.95 7.62
C THR A 169 2.01 -21.08 6.64
N SER A 170 1.01 -21.68 5.97
CA SER A 170 0.13 -21.01 5.01
C SER A 170 -0.45 -19.71 5.59
N LYS A 171 -0.07 -18.57 5.02
CA LYS A 171 -0.48 -17.23 5.46
C LYS A 171 -1.91 -16.89 4.97
N PRO A 172 -2.62 -16.01 5.69
CA PRO A 172 -4.01 -15.65 5.37
C PRO A 172 -4.13 -14.78 4.10
N ARG A 173 -5.36 -14.65 3.59
CA ARG A 173 -5.64 -14.35 2.17
C ARG A 173 -5.57 -12.88 1.68
N ALA A 174 -4.50 -12.11 1.93
CA ALA A 174 -4.33 -10.78 1.30
C ALA A 174 -3.34 -10.85 0.12
N TRP A 175 -3.82 -10.60 -1.12
CA TRP A 175 -2.97 -10.77 -2.31
C TRP A 175 -3.35 -9.84 -3.46
N LEU A 176 -2.38 -9.48 -4.29
CA LEU A 176 -2.66 -9.02 -5.65
C LEU A 176 -2.99 -10.21 -6.57
N ILE A 177 -2.49 -11.41 -6.23
CA ILE A 177 -2.50 -12.63 -7.07
C ILE A 177 -3.21 -13.76 -6.32
N ARG A 178 -4.23 -14.36 -6.94
CA ARG A 178 -5.10 -15.37 -6.30
C ARG A 178 -4.45 -16.76 -6.15
N ASN A 179 -3.26 -17.01 -6.70
CA ASN A 179 -2.76 -18.38 -6.88
C ASN A 179 -1.40 -18.65 -6.23
N ALA A 180 -1.37 -19.58 -5.26
CA ALA A 180 -0.18 -20.16 -4.65
C ALA A 180 0.62 -21.10 -5.57
N GLY A 181 0.20 -21.23 -6.84
CA GLY A 181 0.94 -21.93 -7.91
C GLY A 181 1.63 -20.99 -8.90
N ASP A 182 1.73 -19.70 -8.62
CA ASP A 182 2.45 -18.75 -9.48
C ASP A 182 3.97 -19.01 -9.41
N PRO A 183 4.69 -19.08 -10.55
CA PRO A 183 6.14 -19.30 -10.56
C PRO A 183 6.96 -18.22 -9.82
N ASN A 184 6.37 -17.05 -9.53
CA ASN A 184 6.99 -15.99 -8.72
C ASN A 184 6.62 -16.06 -7.23
N VAL A 185 5.60 -16.87 -6.88
CA VAL A 185 5.16 -17.19 -5.52
C VAL A 185 5.34 -18.70 -5.31
N VAL A 186 6.59 -19.13 -5.25
CA VAL A 186 6.93 -20.50 -4.87
C VAL A 186 6.88 -20.64 -3.35
N ASN A 187 6.75 -21.88 -2.83
CA ASN A 187 6.70 -22.20 -1.39
C ASN A 187 7.89 -21.66 -0.55
N SER A 188 8.90 -21.05 -1.19
CA SER A 188 10.03 -20.37 -0.55
C SER A 188 9.97 -18.84 -0.59
N ASN A 189 8.94 -18.24 -1.23
CA ASN A 189 8.76 -16.79 -1.42
C ASN A 189 7.29 -16.36 -1.25
N GLU A 190 6.63 -16.87 -0.21
CA GLU A 190 5.21 -16.63 0.10
C GLU A 190 4.87 -15.14 0.36
N ASP A 191 5.89 -14.30 0.53
CA ASP A 191 5.76 -12.88 0.87
C ASP A 191 5.80 -11.92 -0.34
N ALA A 192 5.97 -12.43 -1.55
CA ALA A 192 6.02 -11.61 -2.76
C ALA A 192 4.76 -10.74 -2.96
N ALA A 193 3.61 -11.10 -2.37
CA ALA A 193 2.37 -10.34 -2.41
C ALA A 193 1.80 -10.00 -1.02
N ALA A 194 2.65 -9.93 0.02
CA ALA A 194 2.24 -9.66 1.40
C ALA A 194 2.07 -8.15 1.71
N PRO A 195 1.31 -7.80 2.78
CA PRO A 195 1.17 -6.43 3.24
C PRO A 195 2.52 -5.79 3.55
N ALA A 196 2.69 -4.52 3.17
CA ALA A 196 3.93 -3.79 3.33
C ALA A 196 3.82 -2.74 4.44
N ALA A 197 4.75 -2.78 5.39
CA ALA A 197 4.87 -1.81 6.48
C ALA A 197 5.60 -0.53 6.02
N ARG A 198 5.09 0.12 4.97
CA ARG A 198 5.76 1.24 4.26
C ARG A 198 5.89 2.51 5.10
N HIS A 199 5.09 2.65 6.16
CA HIS A 199 4.98 3.89 6.92
C HIS A 199 5.38 3.70 8.39
N LEU A 200 6.67 3.86 8.71
CA LEU A 200 7.18 3.80 10.09
C LEU A 200 6.75 2.50 10.81
N GLU A 201 7.06 1.34 10.22
CA GLU A 201 6.67 -0.01 10.70
C GLU A 201 5.16 -0.31 10.68
N THR A 202 4.36 0.57 10.12
CA THR A 202 2.91 0.36 9.93
C THR A 202 2.54 0.34 8.46
N GLY A 203 1.45 -0.35 8.15
CA GLY A 203 0.75 -0.25 6.86
C GLY A 203 -0.62 0.37 7.09
N ASN A 204 -1.12 1.10 6.10
CA ASN A 204 -2.48 1.56 6.05
C ASN A 204 -3.39 0.41 5.63
N ILE A 205 -4.53 0.31 6.31
CA ILE A 205 -5.48 -0.78 6.18
C ILE A 205 -6.85 -0.14 6.00
N PHE A 206 -7.56 -0.56 4.96
CA PHE A 206 -8.94 -0.18 4.70
C PHE A 206 -9.85 -1.35 5.07
N PHE A 207 -10.87 -1.05 5.85
CA PHE A 207 -11.83 -2.02 6.39
C PHE A 207 -13.10 -2.06 5.56
N ALA A 208 -13.84 -3.16 5.66
CA ALA A 208 -15.07 -3.39 4.90
C ALA A 208 -16.19 -2.38 5.25
N ASP A 209 -16.12 -1.71 6.40
CA ASP A 209 -17.02 -0.60 6.78
C ASP A 209 -16.63 0.76 6.17
N GLY A 210 -15.51 0.83 5.44
CA GLY A 210 -15.03 2.05 4.82
C GLY A 210 -14.01 2.85 5.62
N HIS A 211 -13.65 2.46 6.85
CA HIS A 211 -12.63 3.18 7.62
C HIS A 211 -11.19 2.80 7.22
N VAL A 212 -10.25 3.72 7.44
CA VAL A 212 -8.81 3.48 7.20
C VAL A 212 -8.05 3.66 8.50
N LYS A 213 -7.13 2.75 8.80
CA LYS A 213 -6.29 2.81 9.99
C LYS A 213 -4.87 2.37 9.66
N ALA A 214 -3.88 3.08 10.19
CA ALA A 214 -2.49 2.61 10.17
C ALA A 214 -2.24 1.68 11.36
N MET A 215 -1.80 0.46 11.10
CA MET A 215 -1.41 -0.50 12.14
C MET A 215 -0.21 -1.33 11.69
N ARG A 216 0.48 -1.95 12.65
CA ARG A 216 1.50 -2.94 12.35
C ARG A 216 0.85 -4.16 11.68
N THR A 217 1.52 -4.72 10.68
CA THR A 217 1.00 -5.85 9.88
C THR A 217 0.87 -7.14 10.71
N ASP A 218 1.74 -7.33 11.70
CA ASP A 218 1.72 -8.45 12.66
C ASP A 218 0.42 -8.57 13.48
N LYS A 219 -0.35 -7.48 13.63
CA LYS A 219 -1.61 -7.48 14.37
C LYS A 219 -2.75 -8.20 13.68
N TRP A 220 -2.71 -8.33 12.36
CA TRP A 220 -3.84 -8.81 11.56
C TRP A 220 -3.41 -9.76 10.43
N TYR A 221 -2.13 -9.81 10.06
CA TYR A 221 -1.62 -10.64 8.97
C TYR A 221 -0.72 -11.76 9.54
N TYR A 222 -1.35 -12.82 10.06
CA TYR A 222 -0.69 -14.01 10.62
C TYR A 222 -1.55 -15.27 10.37
N PRO A 223 -0.99 -16.50 10.38
CA PRO A 223 -1.68 -17.72 9.93
C PRO A 223 -3.08 -17.99 10.52
N ALA A 224 -3.31 -17.66 11.80
CA ALA A 224 -4.59 -17.85 12.48
C ALA A 224 -5.49 -16.59 12.48
N SER A 225 -5.19 -15.59 11.66
CA SER A 225 -5.95 -14.34 11.65
C SER A 225 -7.30 -14.51 10.97
N THR A 226 -8.33 -14.00 11.62
CA THR A 226 -9.71 -13.96 11.10
C THR A 226 -10.08 -12.62 10.46
N TRP A 227 -9.20 -11.61 10.55
CA TRP A 227 -9.40 -10.26 10.00
C TRP A 227 -9.55 -10.25 8.48
N LEU A 228 -9.05 -11.27 7.78
CA LEU A 228 -9.18 -11.41 6.34
C LEU A 228 -10.38 -12.26 5.90
N ASN A 229 -11.18 -12.76 6.85
CA ASN A 229 -12.31 -13.63 6.57
C ASN A 229 -13.63 -12.87 6.73
N PRO A 230 -14.36 -12.58 5.63
CA PRO A 230 -15.63 -11.83 5.66
C PRO A 230 -16.65 -12.30 6.70
N PRO A 231 -16.95 -13.60 6.84
CA PRO A 231 -18.00 -14.07 7.75
C PRO A 231 -17.61 -14.02 9.22
N THR A 232 -16.35 -13.78 9.57
CA THR A 232 -15.91 -13.76 10.99
C THR A 232 -15.34 -12.41 11.41
N GLY A 233 -14.51 -11.75 10.58
CA GLY A 233 -13.70 -10.60 10.99
C GLY A 233 -12.85 -10.90 12.23
N SER A 234 -12.40 -9.89 12.98
CA SER A 234 -11.74 -10.13 14.27
C SER A 234 -12.79 -10.38 15.36
N GLY A 235 -13.01 -11.65 15.69
CA GLY A 235 -13.74 -12.06 16.89
C GLY A 235 -12.82 -12.03 18.11
#